data_AF-A0AAV7KBJ0-F1
#
_entry.id   AF-A0AAV7KBJ0-F1
#
_cell.length_a   1.000
_cell.length_b   1.000
_cell.length_c   1.000
_cell.angle_alpha   90.00
_cell.angle_beta   90.00
_cell.angle_gamma   90.00
#
_symmetry.space_group_name_H-M   'P 1'
#
loop_
_entity.id
_entity.type
_entity.pdbx_description
1 polymer ?
#
loop_
_entity_poly.entity_id
_entity_poly.type
_entity_poly.pdbx_seq_one_letter_code
_entity_poly.pdbx_strand_id
1 'polypeptide(L)'
;MHRNCRTHPDNFCYVCGLFCVKSQRRPITNQLKNINKLYFECPLGDQDKSWAPHVICTSCSSGLRDWLNKRKVSMLFAIHMVWREQKNHLDDCYFCLIDITGFSAKNKHALIYPDLDSARRPIPHDMSLPIPIPKPQQIKIGSDMVEDVHADSTDANYVPEDELLEPQTFTQGELNDLVRDLDLSKDKAELLASRLKQKNLLGKDFLVSHYRKRNFDLAQYYTTDCPLCYCYDI
;
A
#
# COMPACT_ATOMS: atom_id res chain seq x y z
N MET A 1 35.06 -12.23 15.44
CA MET A 1 33.72 -12.12 14.84
C MET A 1 32.95 -11.02 15.55
N HIS A 2 32.30 -10.11 14.81
CA HIS A 2 31.37 -9.16 15.44
C HIS A 2 30.27 -9.94 16.14
N ARG A 3 29.90 -9.53 17.35
CA ARG A 3 28.76 -10.12 18.09
C ARG A 3 27.41 -9.60 17.60
N ASN A 4 27.42 -8.48 16.88
CA ASN A 4 26.23 -7.76 16.44
C ASN A 4 26.18 -7.64 14.92
N CYS A 5 24.96 -7.60 14.37
CA CYS A 5 24.74 -7.36 12.96
C CYS A 5 25.27 -5.98 12.54
N ARG A 6 25.84 -5.89 11.32
CA ARG A 6 26.19 -4.59 10.72
C ARG A 6 24.95 -3.78 10.34
N THR A 7 23.92 -4.48 9.90
CA THR A 7 22.64 -3.90 9.47
C THR A 7 21.58 -4.18 10.52
N HIS A 8 20.82 -3.15 10.91
CA HIS A 8 19.72 -3.31 11.86
C HIS A 8 18.60 -4.19 11.27
N PRO A 9 18.05 -5.18 12.01
CA PRO A 9 16.98 -6.07 11.51
C PRO A 9 15.76 -5.33 10.97
N ASP A 10 15.36 -4.21 11.60
CA ASP A 10 14.22 -3.39 11.16
C ASP A 10 14.42 -2.64 9.83
N ASN A 11 15.56 -2.82 9.17
CA ASN A 11 15.67 -2.47 7.75
C ASN A 11 14.90 -3.44 6.85
N PHE A 12 14.46 -4.59 7.36
CA PHE A 12 13.77 -5.63 6.61
C PHE A 12 12.37 -5.87 7.16
N CYS A 13 11.46 -6.26 6.27
CA CYS A 13 10.10 -6.62 6.64
C CYS A 13 10.06 -7.99 7.31
N TYR A 14 9.46 -8.11 8.49
CA TYR A 14 9.27 -9.41 9.14
C TYR A 14 8.50 -10.41 8.26
N VAL A 15 7.48 -9.96 7.52
CA VAL A 15 6.58 -10.87 6.79
C VAL A 15 7.15 -11.33 5.44
N CYS A 16 7.84 -10.46 4.70
CA CYS A 16 8.36 -10.81 3.37
C CYS A 16 9.88 -10.82 3.24
N GLY A 17 10.63 -10.40 4.25
CA GLY A 17 12.09 -10.31 4.22
C GLY A 17 12.67 -9.15 3.42
N LEU A 18 11.84 -8.45 2.66
CA LEU A 18 12.34 -7.42 1.75
C LEU A 18 12.82 -6.17 2.48
N PHE A 19 13.81 -5.51 1.91
CA PHE A 19 14.31 -4.23 2.39
C PHE A 19 13.22 -3.14 2.39
N CYS A 20 13.18 -2.40 3.49
CA CYS A 20 12.23 -1.34 3.79
C CYS A 20 12.98 -0.04 4.10
N VAL A 21 12.78 0.98 3.26
CA VAL A 21 13.12 2.37 3.63
C VAL A 21 12.25 2.84 4.80
N LYS A 22 12.71 3.82 5.59
CA LYS A 22 12.03 4.26 6.82
C LYS A 22 10.55 4.60 6.61
N SER A 23 10.19 5.34 5.56
CA SER A 23 8.80 5.73 5.25
C SER A 23 7.86 4.55 4.98
N GLN A 24 8.40 3.39 4.60
CA GLN A 24 7.64 2.18 4.29
C GLN A 24 7.53 1.22 5.48
N ARG A 25 8.17 1.53 6.62
CA ARG A 25 8.10 0.69 7.81
C ARG A 25 6.80 1.00 8.55
N ARG A 26 6.18 -0.06 9.07
CA ARG A 26 4.99 0.00 9.90
C ARG A 26 5.23 -0.82 11.16
N PRO A 27 4.73 -0.37 12.32
CA PRO A 27 4.81 -1.14 13.55
C PRO A 27 3.92 -2.39 13.44
N ILE A 28 4.33 -3.46 14.12
CA ILE A 28 3.56 -4.71 14.19
C ILE A 28 2.53 -4.59 15.32
N THR A 29 1.33 -4.10 14.99
CA THR A 29 0.24 -3.93 15.96
C THR A 29 -0.45 -5.26 16.31
N ASN A 30 -1.15 -5.33 17.44
CA ASN A 30 -1.92 -6.52 17.85
C ASN A 30 -2.98 -6.91 16.81
N GLN A 31 -3.66 -5.92 16.22
CA GLN A 31 -4.59 -6.17 15.13
C GLN A 31 -3.89 -6.85 13.95
N LEU A 32 -2.70 -6.36 13.57
CA LEU A 32 -1.96 -6.96 12.47
C LEU A 32 -1.43 -8.36 12.80
N LYS A 33 -1.01 -8.62 14.03
CA LYS A 33 -0.66 -9.97 14.52
C LYS A 33 -1.86 -10.92 14.36
N ASN A 34 -3.06 -10.46 14.70
CA ASN A 34 -4.28 -11.24 14.53
C ASN A 34 -4.57 -11.53 13.06
N ILE A 35 -4.53 -10.51 12.19
CA ILE A 35 -4.77 -10.70 10.74
C ILE A 35 -3.73 -11.64 10.13
N ASN A 36 -2.46 -11.48 10.50
CA ASN A 36 -1.38 -12.34 10.05
C ASN A 36 -1.62 -13.80 10.45
N LYS A 37 -1.98 -14.06 11.71
CA LYS A 37 -2.34 -15.40 12.19
C LYS A 37 -3.54 -15.99 11.46
N LEU A 38 -4.52 -15.16 11.08
CA LEU A 38 -5.67 -15.63 10.31
C LEU A 38 -5.31 -16.02 8.86
N TYR A 39 -4.35 -15.31 8.26
CA TYR A 39 -3.89 -15.60 6.90
C TYR A 39 -2.95 -16.82 6.89
N PHE A 40 -1.87 -16.75 7.65
CA PHE A 40 -0.79 -17.75 7.60
C PHE A 40 -1.03 -18.96 8.50
N GLU A 41 -2.11 -18.96 9.28
CA GLU A 41 -2.42 -19.95 10.32
C GLU A 41 -1.29 -20.11 11.37
N CYS A 42 -0.36 -19.16 11.38
CA CYS A 42 0.84 -19.14 12.20
C CYS A 42 0.96 -17.77 12.88
N PRO A 43 1.16 -17.68 14.20
CA PRO A 43 1.39 -16.41 14.87
C PRO A 43 2.75 -15.80 14.48
N LEU A 44 2.83 -14.47 14.48
CA LEU A 44 4.11 -13.77 14.40
C LEU A 44 4.93 -14.07 15.68
N GLY A 45 5.94 -14.93 15.55
CA GLY A 45 6.88 -15.31 16.60
C GLY A 45 8.01 -14.30 16.84
N ASP A 46 8.80 -14.58 17.88
CA ASP A 46 10.10 -13.94 18.17
C ASP A 46 10.11 -12.40 18.20
N GLN A 47 8.95 -11.78 18.43
CA GLN A 47 8.79 -10.31 18.52
C GLN A 47 9.36 -9.72 19.82
N ASP A 48 9.87 -10.55 20.72
CA ASP A 48 10.64 -10.19 21.91
C ASP A 48 12.15 -10.35 21.69
N LYS A 49 12.57 -10.86 20.53
CA LYS A 49 13.96 -11.18 20.23
C LYS A 49 14.60 -10.09 19.40
N SER A 50 15.70 -9.52 19.91
CA SER A 50 16.45 -8.45 19.22
C SER A 50 17.05 -8.86 17.86
N TRP A 51 17.19 -10.16 17.60
CA TRP A 51 17.68 -10.67 16.32
C TRP A 51 16.60 -10.76 15.24
N ALA A 52 15.32 -10.64 15.58
CA ALA A 52 14.23 -10.65 14.62
C ALA A 52 13.82 -9.21 14.22
N PRO A 53 13.25 -8.99 13.03
CA PRO A 53 12.64 -7.71 12.69
C PRO A 53 11.37 -7.43 13.50
N HIS A 54 11.19 -6.18 13.94
CA HIS A 54 10.01 -5.71 14.67
C HIS A 54 9.10 -4.82 13.83
N VAL A 55 9.37 -4.73 12.53
CA VAL A 55 8.63 -3.92 11.57
C VAL A 55 8.14 -4.75 10.39
N ILE A 56 7.10 -4.26 9.75
CA ILE A 56 6.54 -4.81 8.52
C ILE A 56 6.49 -3.71 7.46
N CYS A 57 6.63 -4.06 6.18
CA CYS A 57 6.49 -3.09 5.11
C CYS A 57 5.02 -2.67 4.90
N THR A 58 4.81 -1.46 4.37
CA THR A 58 3.49 -0.95 4.00
C THR A 58 2.72 -1.94 3.11
N SER A 59 3.39 -2.55 2.12
CA SER A 59 2.77 -3.50 1.19
C SER A 59 2.24 -4.77 1.86
N CYS A 60 2.95 -5.30 2.86
CA CYS A 60 2.49 -6.47 3.59
C CYS A 60 1.38 -6.10 4.59
N SER A 61 1.51 -4.95 5.26
CA SER A 61 0.49 -4.45 6.17
C SER A 61 -0.84 -4.17 5.46
N SER A 62 -0.80 -3.41 4.35
CA SER A 62 -1.99 -3.15 3.53
C SER A 62 -2.51 -4.42 2.88
N GLY A 63 -1.65 -5.26 2.33
CA GLY A 63 -2.04 -6.52 1.69
C GLY A 63 -2.83 -7.45 2.61
N LEU A 64 -2.41 -7.59 3.87
CA LEU A 64 -3.12 -8.39 4.87
C LEU A 64 -4.47 -7.77 5.24
N ARG A 65 -4.53 -6.45 5.44
CA ARG A 65 -5.79 -5.72 5.71
C ARG A 65 -6.75 -5.81 4.53
N ASP A 66 -6.24 -5.67 3.31
CA ASP A 66 -7.04 -5.75 2.09
C ASP A 66 -7.58 -7.16 1.87
N TRP A 67 -6.80 -8.20 2.17
CA TRP A 67 -7.29 -9.57 2.16
C TRP A 67 -8.42 -9.79 3.18
N LEU A 68 -8.23 -9.35 4.44
CA LEU A 68 -9.27 -9.49 5.46
C LEU A 68 -10.57 -8.80 5.03
N ASN A 69 -10.45 -7.62 4.42
CA ASN A 69 -11.56 -6.82 3.93
C ASN A 69 -12.06 -7.25 2.53
N LYS A 70 -11.58 -8.38 1.99
CA LYS A 70 -11.95 -8.90 0.68
C LYS A 70 -11.72 -7.92 -0.49
N ARG A 71 -10.83 -6.95 -0.32
CA ARG A 71 -10.32 -6.06 -1.37
C ARG A 71 -9.18 -6.67 -2.17
N LYS A 72 -8.52 -7.67 -1.60
CA LYS A 72 -7.46 -8.45 -2.25
C LYS A 72 -7.72 -9.94 -2.11
N VAL A 73 -7.44 -10.71 -3.15
CA VAL A 73 -7.67 -12.17 -3.16
C VAL A 73 -6.69 -12.88 -2.24
N SER A 74 -5.40 -12.53 -2.31
CA SER A 74 -4.35 -13.21 -1.55
C SER A 74 -3.10 -12.33 -1.34
N MET A 75 -2.27 -12.76 -0.40
CA MET A 75 -0.85 -12.41 -0.36
C MET A 75 -0.09 -13.16 -1.47
N LEU A 76 1.13 -12.71 -1.77
CA LEU A 76 1.95 -13.33 -2.83
C LEU A 76 2.51 -14.71 -2.43
N PHE A 77 2.40 -15.08 -1.16
CA PHE A 77 2.98 -16.28 -0.58
C PHE A 77 2.04 -16.86 0.48
N ALA A 78 2.05 -18.18 0.59
CA ALA A 78 1.27 -18.95 1.55
C ALA A 78 1.95 -19.06 2.91
N ILE A 79 3.29 -19.03 2.92
CA ILE A 79 4.09 -19.06 4.13
C ILE A 79 4.94 -17.79 4.12
N HIS A 80 4.79 -16.99 5.17
CA HIS A 80 5.62 -15.80 5.38
C HIS A 80 7.08 -16.17 5.66
N MET A 81 7.95 -15.16 5.65
CA MET A 81 9.36 -15.37 5.99
C MET A 81 9.49 -16.01 7.38
N VAL A 82 10.33 -17.04 7.48
CA VAL A 82 10.61 -17.73 8.74
C VAL A 82 11.97 -17.27 9.25
N TRP A 83 11.97 -16.70 10.46
CA TRP A 83 13.17 -16.24 11.14
C TRP A 83 13.58 -17.24 12.23
N ARG A 84 14.88 -17.41 12.41
CA ARG A 84 15.52 -18.13 13.51
C ARG A 84 16.78 -17.37 13.90
N GLU A 85 17.28 -17.61 15.10
CA GLU A 85 18.54 -17.02 15.54
C GLU A 85 19.71 -17.47 14.64
N GLN A 86 20.48 -16.51 14.14
CA GLN A 86 21.68 -16.76 13.32
C GLN A 86 22.74 -17.54 14.11
N LYS A 87 23.37 -18.52 13.47
CA LYS A 87 24.54 -19.23 14.06
C LYS A 87 25.77 -18.33 14.13
N ASN A 88 25.95 -17.46 13.13
CA ASN A 88 27.06 -16.51 13.05
C ASN A 88 26.75 -15.35 12.08
N HIS A 89 27.63 -14.34 12.04
CA HIS A 89 27.47 -13.13 11.22
C HIS A 89 28.24 -13.15 9.88
N LEU A 90 28.80 -14.29 9.48
CA LEU A 90 29.56 -14.44 8.23
C LEU A 90 28.73 -15.07 7.12
N ASP A 91 28.08 -16.21 7.38
CA ASP A 91 27.37 -17.01 6.36
C ASP A 91 25.91 -17.34 6.72
N ASP A 92 25.52 -17.19 7.98
CA ASP A 92 24.16 -17.52 8.46
C ASP A 92 23.45 -16.29 9.05
N CYS A 93 23.80 -15.08 8.63
CA CYS A 93 23.11 -13.85 9.01
C CYS A 93 22.56 -13.11 7.80
N TYR A 94 21.23 -13.19 7.64
CA TYR A 94 20.50 -12.53 6.57
C TYR A 94 20.80 -11.03 6.44
N PHE A 95 20.84 -10.33 7.58
CA PHE A 95 21.04 -8.88 7.62
C PHE A 95 22.46 -8.46 7.24
N CYS A 96 23.46 -9.28 7.55
CA CYS A 96 24.86 -8.99 7.23
C CYS A 96 25.22 -9.35 5.78
N LEU A 97 24.54 -10.34 5.21
CA LEU A 97 24.79 -10.81 3.84
C LEU A 97 24.19 -9.89 2.77
N ILE A 98 23.19 -9.08 3.12
CA ILE A 98 22.55 -8.17 2.18
C ILE A 98 23.16 -6.78 2.34
N ASP A 99 23.92 -6.35 1.34
CA ASP A 99 24.39 -4.97 1.25
C ASP A 99 23.25 -4.06 0.78
N ILE A 100 22.77 -3.22 1.69
CA ILE A 100 21.70 -2.26 1.43
C ILE A 100 22.23 -0.84 1.15
N THR A 101 23.55 -0.63 1.17
CA THR A 101 24.14 0.68 0.92
C THR A 101 23.84 1.14 -0.52
N GLY A 102 23.39 2.38 -0.68
CA GLY A 102 23.01 2.95 -1.99
C GLY A 102 21.64 2.53 -2.52
N PHE A 103 20.89 1.70 -1.79
CA PHE A 103 19.53 1.33 -2.17
C PHE A 103 18.48 2.28 -1.58
N SER A 104 17.47 2.57 -2.39
CA SER A 104 16.35 3.48 -2.16
C SER A 104 15.04 2.79 -2.53
N ALA A 105 13.91 3.45 -2.29
CA ALA A 105 12.60 2.94 -2.71
C ALA A 105 12.51 2.63 -4.21
N LYS A 106 13.29 3.34 -5.05
CA LYS A 106 13.24 3.24 -6.51
C LYS A 106 14.03 2.03 -7.06
N ASN A 107 15.18 1.71 -6.47
CA ASN A 107 16.12 0.70 -6.97
C ASN A 107 16.26 -0.56 -6.09
N LYS A 108 15.58 -0.64 -4.93
CA LYS A 108 15.65 -1.80 -4.03
C LYS A 108 15.18 -3.14 -4.62
N HIS A 109 14.54 -3.14 -5.78
CA HIS A 109 14.14 -4.36 -6.48
C HIS A 109 15.35 -5.13 -7.04
N ALA A 110 16.50 -4.48 -7.21
CA ALA A 110 17.74 -5.11 -7.64
C ALA A 110 18.51 -5.82 -6.52
N LEU A 111 18.05 -5.72 -5.26
CA LEU A 111 18.62 -6.47 -4.15
C LEU A 111 18.38 -7.97 -4.34
N ILE A 112 19.44 -8.76 -4.11
CA ILE A 112 19.37 -10.22 -4.11
C ILE A 112 19.26 -10.69 -2.67
N TYR A 113 18.28 -11.56 -2.42
CA TYR A 113 17.97 -12.05 -1.08
C TYR A 113 18.36 -13.53 -0.97
N PRO A 114 19.29 -13.90 -0.07
CA PRO A 114 19.69 -15.29 0.14
C PRO A 114 18.57 -16.10 0.80
N ASP A 115 18.66 -17.42 0.69
CA ASP A 115 17.84 -18.35 1.45
C ASP A 115 18.75 -19.10 2.42
N LEU A 116 18.51 -18.94 3.73
CA LEU A 116 19.40 -19.40 4.79
C LEU A 116 18.65 -20.35 5.74
N ASP A 117 19.40 -21.03 6.61
CA ASP A 117 18.80 -21.79 7.72
C ASP A 117 18.14 -20.84 8.73
N SER A 118 18.82 -19.73 9.04
CA SER A 118 18.33 -18.71 9.98
C SER A 118 17.22 -17.84 9.41
N ALA A 119 17.08 -17.77 8.09
CA ALA A 119 16.13 -16.89 7.41
C ALA A 119 15.63 -17.56 6.12
N ARG A 120 14.56 -18.34 6.24
CA ARG A 120 13.97 -19.06 5.11
C ARG A 120 13.00 -18.15 4.36
N ARG A 121 13.13 -18.10 3.04
CA ARG A 121 12.33 -17.20 2.20
C ARG A 121 10.84 -17.59 2.19
N PRO A 122 9.93 -16.61 1.95
CA PRO A 122 8.51 -16.90 1.81
C PRO A 122 8.22 -17.92 0.70
N ILE A 123 7.25 -18.80 0.92
CA ILE A 123 6.87 -19.87 -0.02
C ILE A 123 5.57 -19.47 -0.73
N PRO A 124 5.54 -19.46 -2.09
CA PRO A 124 4.35 -19.17 -2.87
C PRO A 124 3.17 -20.10 -2.58
N HIS A 125 1.96 -19.66 -2.95
CA HIS A 125 0.80 -20.54 -2.98
C HIS A 125 0.92 -21.58 -4.09
N ASP A 126 0.45 -22.80 -3.82
CA ASP A 126 0.28 -23.87 -4.79
C ASP A 126 -0.92 -24.76 -4.40
N MET A 127 -1.06 -25.92 -5.04
CA MET A 127 -2.16 -26.85 -4.76
C MET A 127 -2.13 -27.43 -3.33
N SER A 128 -0.94 -27.50 -2.72
CA SER A 128 -0.75 -27.97 -1.33
C SER A 128 -0.91 -26.85 -0.31
N LEU A 129 -0.70 -25.60 -0.72
CA LEU A 129 -0.78 -24.40 0.10
C LEU A 129 -1.86 -23.43 -0.44
N PRO A 130 -3.16 -23.76 -0.27
CA PRO A 130 -4.25 -22.98 -0.82
C PRO A 130 -4.37 -21.60 -0.18
N ILE A 131 -5.10 -20.70 -0.84
CA ILE A 131 -5.37 -19.36 -0.33
C ILE A 131 -6.45 -19.45 0.78
N PRO A 132 -6.20 -18.91 1.98
CA PRO A 132 -7.18 -18.92 3.07
C PRO A 132 -8.36 -17.99 2.76
N ILE A 133 -9.56 -18.38 3.19
CA ILE A 133 -10.78 -17.58 3.06
C ILE A 133 -11.05 -16.82 4.38
N PRO A 134 -11.16 -15.48 4.36
CA PRO A 134 -11.43 -14.71 5.57
C PRO A 134 -12.84 -15.01 6.12
N LYS A 135 -12.93 -15.45 7.39
CA LYS A 135 -14.21 -15.85 8.01
C LYS A 135 -15.06 -14.63 8.38
N PRO A 136 -16.40 -14.64 8.13
CA PRO A 136 -17.27 -13.48 8.36
C PRO A 136 -17.30 -12.95 9.81
N GLN A 137 -17.15 -13.83 10.80
CA GLN A 137 -17.17 -13.46 12.22
C GLN A 137 -15.90 -12.71 12.68
N GLN A 138 -14.82 -12.74 11.88
CA GLN A 138 -13.51 -12.17 12.21
C GLN A 138 -13.31 -10.74 11.65
N ILE A 139 -14.30 -10.21 10.94
CA ILE A 139 -14.32 -8.84 10.41
C ILE A 139 -14.47 -7.81 11.56
N LYS A 140 -14.90 -8.25 12.76
CA LYS A 140 -15.03 -7.42 13.98
C LYS A 140 -13.69 -7.12 14.70
N ILE A 141 -12.53 -7.30 14.05
CA ILE A 141 -11.27 -6.77 14.59
C ILE A 141 -11.34 -5.25 14.40
N GLY A 142 -11.75 -4.58 15.48
CA GLY A 142 -12.09 -3.17 15.65
C GLY A 142 -11.73 -2.21 14.52
N SER A 143 -12.74 -1.47 14.07
CA SER A 143 -12.60 -0.15 13.44
C SER A 143 -12.09 0.91 14.44
N ASP A 144 -11.11 0.55 15.26
CA ASP A 144 -10.30 1.55 15.95
C ASP A 144 -9.27 2.02 14.94
N MET A 145 -9.59 3.15 14.33
CA MET A 145 -8.58 4.00 13.72
C MET A 145 -7.60 4.34 14.84
N VAL A 146 -6.51 3.58 14.93
CA VAL A 146 -5.32 4.09 15.61
C VAL A 146 -4.85 5.27 14.76
N GLU A 147 -5.10 6.48 15.27
CA GLU A 147 -4.33 7.66 14.92
C GLU A 147 -2.85 7.26 14.90
N ASP A 148 -2.18 7.71 13.86
CA ASP A 148 -0.74 7.54 13.68
C ASP A 148 -0.04 8.25 14.84
N VAL A 149 0.22 7.54 15.94
CA VAL A 149 1.09 8.04 17.00
C VAL A 149 2.49 8.10 16.42
N HIS A 150 2.82 9.28 15.90
CA HIS A 150 4.17 9.71 15.64
C HIS A 150 4.99 9.41 16.90
N ALA A 151 5.86 8.41 16.83
CA ALA A 151 6.90 8.24 17.82
C ALA A 151 7.86 9.41 17.66
N ASP A 152 7.68 10.42 18.52
CA ASP A 152 8.56 11.56 18.66
C ASP A 152 9.92 11.05 19.17
N SER A 153 10.80 10.74 18.22
CA SER A 153 12.22 10.58 18.49
C SER A 153 12.84 11.94 18.25
N THR A 154 13.03 12.68 19.33
CA THR A 154 13.81 13.92 19.37
C THR A 154 15.22 13.65 18.83
N ASP A 155 15.45 14.01 17.58
CA ASP A 155 16.80 14.19 17.03
C ASP A 155 16.85 15.53 16.31
N ALA A 156 17.69 16.41 16.84
CA ALA A 156 17.63 17.85 16.70
C ALA A 156 18.20 18.39 15.37
N ASN A 157 18.05 17.69 14.25
CA ASN A 157 18.64 18.11 12.97
C ASN A 157 17.84 17.70 11.72
N TYR A 158 16.51 17.82 11.75
CA TYR A 158 15.73 17.71 10.51
C TYR A 158 14.45 18.54 10.61
N VAL A 159 14.29 19.51 9.71
CA VAL A 159 13.02 20.21 9.47
C VAL A 159 12.37 19.50 8.28
N PRO A 160 11.33 18.67 8.49
CA PRO A 160 10.53 18.15 7.39
C PRO A 160 9.61 19.27 6.87
N GLU A 161 9.89 19.79 5.68
CA GLU A 161 8.82 20.35 4.85
C GLU A 161 7.94 19.19 4.40
N ASP A 162 6.90 18.89 5.17
CA ASP A 162 5.64 18.27 4.72
C ASP A 162 4.81 17.95 5.99
N GLU A 163 4.34 19.00 6.66
CA GLU A 163 3.26 18.87 7.62
C GLU A 163 1.96 18.55 6.86
N LEU A 164 1.35 17.39 7.17
CA LEU A 164 -0.10 17.17 7.11
C LEU A 164 -0.79 17.45 5.75
N LEU A 165 -0.25 16.97 4.63
CA LEU A 165 -1.02 17.01 3.38
C LEU A 165 -2.20 16.03 3.48
N GLU A 166 -3.39 16.58 3.72
CA GLU A 166 -4.67 15.92 3.50
C GLU A 166 -4.66 15.18 2.14
N PRO A 167 -5.38 14.05 1.99
CA PRO A 167 -5.43 13.34 0.72
C PRO A 167 -5.73 14.31 -0.42
N GLN A 168 -4.81 14.39 -1.39
CA GLN A 168 -4.92 15.32 -2.52
C GLN A 168 -6.22 15.04 -3.27
N THR A 169 -7.15 15.97 -3.21
CA THR A 169 -8.44 15.89 -3.90
C THR A 169 -8.32 16.55 -5.27
N PHE A 170 -9.06 16.05 -6.25
CA PHE A 170 -9.21 16.73 -7.52
C PHE A 170 -10.11 17.95 -7.36
N THR A 171 -9.64 19.08 -7.86
CA THR A 171 -10.46 20.25 -8.16
C THR A 171 -11.29 20.03 -9.42
N GLN A 172 -12.29 20.90 -9.66
CA GLN A 172 -13.10 20.86 -10.89
C GLN A 172 -12.26 21.05 -12.15
N GLY A 173 -11.24 21.90 -12.10
CA GLY A 173 -10.31 22.15 -13.21
C GLY A 173 -9.50 20.90 -13.56
N GLU A 174 -8.83 20.31 -12.56
CA GLU A 174 -8.00 19.12 -12.77
C GLU A 174 -8.80 17.93 -13.30
N LEU A 175 -10.04 17.73 -12.81
CA LEU A 175 -10.88 16.66 -13.34
C LEU A 175 -11.36 16.97 -14.76
N ASN A 176 -11.60 18.24 -15.10
CA ASN A 176 -11.95 18.65 -16.46
C ASN A 176 -10.79 18.43 -17.45
N ASP A 177 -9.55 18.73 -17.05
CA ASP A 177 -8.37 18.46 -17.84
C ASP A 177 -8.21 16.95 -18.07
N LEU A 178 -8.37 16.14 -17.02
CA LEU A 178 -8.33 14.67 -17.14
C LEU A 178 -9.42 14.13 -18.07
N VAL A 179 -10.64 14.67 -17.98
CA VAL A 179 -11.75 14.31 -18.88
C VAL A 179 -11.43 14.65 -20.34
N ARG A 180 -10.73 15.76 -20.60
CA ARG A 180 -10.27 16.17 -21.93
C ARG A 180 -9.17 15.25 -22.44
N ASP A 181 -8.16 14.97 -21.61
CA ASP A 181 -7.00 14.15 -21.98
C ASP A 181 -7.39 12.70 -22.28
N LEU A 182 -8.44 12.20 -21.63
CA LEU A 182 -9.01 10.86 -21.85
C LEU A 182 -10.12 10.83 -22.91
N ASP A 183 -10.45 11.97 -23.53
CA ASP A 183 -11.52 12.13 -24.53
C ASP A 183 -12.85 11.48 -24.09
N LEU A 184 -13.27 11.77 -22.85
CA LEU A 184 -14.48 11.17 -22.28
C LEU A 184 -15.74 11.89 -22.76
N SER A 185 -16.71 11.08 -23.22
CA SER A 185 -18.07 11.57 -23.46
C SER A 185 -18.70 12.12 -22.18
N LYS A 186 -19.72 12.95 -22.34
CA LYS A 186 -20.47 13.59 -21.24
C LYS A 186 -20.91 12.60 -20.15
N ASP A 187 -21.46 11.46 -20.56
CA ASP A 187 -21.95 10.43 -19.65
C ASP A 187 -20.80 9.70 -18.93
N LYS A 188 -19.68 9.46 -19.64
CA LYS A 188 -18.49 8.82 -19.07
C LYS A 188 -17.77 9.74 -18.07
N ALA A 189 -17.70 11.03 -18.38
CA ALA A 189 -17.15 12.05 -17.49
C ALA A 189 -17.97 12.17 -16.20
N GLU A 190 -19.30 12.16 -16.31
CA GLU A 190 -20.18 12.14 -15.16
C GLU A 190 -20.00 10.87 -14.31
N LEU A 191 -19.93 9.70 -14.96
CA LEU A 191 -19.70 8.43 -14.28
C LEU A 191 -18.35 8.42 -13.54
N LEU A 192 -17.29 8.93 -14.17
CA LEU A 192 -15.98 9.09 -13.55
C LEU A 192 -16.04 9.96 -12.29
N ALA A 193 -16.65 11.14 -12.39
CA ALA A 193 -16.81 12.06 -11.27
C ALA A 193 -17.65 11.44 -10.14
N SER A 194 -18.69 10.68 -10.46
CA SER A 194 -19.49 9.94 -9.47
C SER A 194 -18.65 8.91 -8.69
N ARG A 195 -17.80 8.15 -9.40
CA ARG A 195 -16.91 7.15 -8.76
C ARG A 195 -15.82 7.80 -7.91
N LEU A 196 -15.25 8.92 -8.35
CA LEU A 196 -14.25 9.67 -7.57
C LEU A 196 -14.87 10.28 -6.31
N LYS A 197 -16.12 10.76 -6.41
CA LYS A 197 -16.88 11.25 -5.25
C LYS A 197 -17.11 10.16 -4.21
N GLN A 198 -17.49 8.94 -4.63
CA GLN A 198 -17.64 7.79 -3.74
C GLN A 198 -16.35 7.40 -2.99
N LYS A 199 -15.19 7.76 -3.53
CA LYS A 199 -13.88 7.50 -2.93
C LYS A 199 -13.32 8.67 -2.11
N ASN A 200 -14.10 9.75 -1.90
CA ASN A 200 -13.65 10.97 -1.23
C ASN A 200 -12.40 11.60 -1.88
N LEU A 201 -12.26 11.48 -3.21
CA LEU A 201 -11.14 12.05 -3.97
C LEU A 201 -11.48 13.39 -4.63
N LEU A 202 -12.65 13.96 -4.36
CA LEU A 202 -13.09 15.24 -4.88
C LEU A 202 -13.28 16.23 -3.73
N GLY A 203 -13.05 17.52 -3.98
CA GLY A 203 -13.33 18.57 -3.00
C GLY A 203 -14.79 18.57 -2.52
N LYS A 204 -15.04 19.06 -1.31
CA LYS A 204 -16.39 19.05 -0.68
C LYS A 204 -17.45 19.77 -1.55
N ASP A 205 -17.03 20.77 -2.31
CA ASP A 205 -17.91 21.58 -3.17
C ASP A 205 -18.04 21.04 -4.61
N PHE A 206 -17.56 19.82 -4.89
CA PHE A 206 -17.58 19.27 -6.25
C PHE A 206 -18.99 18.84 -6.70
N LEU A 207 -19.42 19.40 -7.84
CA LEU A 207 -20.72 19.14 -8.46
C LEU A 207 -20.59 18.18 -9.65
N VAL A 208 -20.86 16.89 -9.41
CA VAL A 208 -20.89 15.85 -10.47
C VAL A 208 -21.87 16.21 -11.60
N SER A 209 -22.99 16.87 -11.26
CA SER A 209 -23.99 17.33 -12.23
C SER A 209 -23.49 18.40 -13.20
N HIS A 210 -22.30 18.99 -12.97
CA HIS A 210 -21.66 19.93 -13.89
C HIS A 210 -21.48 19.31 -15.28
N TYR A 211 -21.04 18.05 -15.38
CA TYR A 211 -20.86 17.38 -16.67
C TYR A 211 -22.17 17.23 -17.45
N ARG A 212 -23.32 17.12 -16.76
CA ARG A 212 -24.65 17.12 -17.42
C ARG A 212 -25.00 18.44 -18.09
N LYS A 213 -24.43 19.56 -17.64
CA LYS A 213 -24.78 20.89 -18.13
C LYS A 213 -23.64 21.62 -18.82
N ARG A 214 -22.47 20.97 -18.96
CA ARG A 214 -21.24 21.59 -19.52
C ARG A 214 -21.44 22.27 -20.88
N ASN A 215 -22.28 21.69 -21.73
CA ASN A 215 -22.54 22.21 -23.08
C ASN A 215 -23.93 22.87 -23.18
N PHE A 216 -24.59 23.18 -22.06
CA PHE A 216 -25.97 23.67 -22.05
C PHE A 216 -26.10 25.02 -22.77
N ASP A 217 -25.21 25.96 -22.46
CA ASP A 217 -25.22 27.30 -23.08
C ASP A 217 -24.83 27.27 -24.56
N LEU A 218 -24.13 26.21 -24.98
CA LEU A 218 -23.76 25.98 -26.37
C LEU A 218 -24.86 25.24 -27.13
N ALA A 219 -25.71 24.46 -26.45
CA ALA A 219 -26.72 23.63 -27.09
C ALA A 219 -27.68 24.44 -27.99
N GLN A 220 -27.92 25.71 -27.67
CA GLN A 220 -28.74 26.61 -28.47
C GLN A 220 -28.15 26.96 -29.85
N TYR A 221 -26.87 26.71 -30.10
CA TYR A 221 -26.20 27.03 -31.37
C TYR A 221 -26.03 25.79 -32.26
N TYR A 222 -26.28 24.60 -31.73
CA TYR A 222 -26.09 23.33 -32.45
C TYR A 222 -27.42 22.63 -32.68
N THR A 223 -27.62 22.12 -33.89
CA THR A 223 -28.74 21.25 -34.22
C THR A 223 -28.23 19.88 -34.63
N THR A 224 -29.08 18.87 -34.51
CA THR A 224 -28.75 17.48 -34.85
C THR A 224 -29.69 17.02 -35.95
N ASP A 225 -29.13 16.70 -37.12
CA ASP A 225 -29.83 16.06 -38.23
C ASP A 225 -29.10 14.74 -38.51
N CYS A 226 -29.55 13.69 -37.82
CA CYS A 226 -28.82 12.42 -37.68
C CYS A 226 -28.22 11.92 -39.02
N PRO A 227 -26.90 11.64 -39.08
CA PRO A 227 -25.93 11.53 -37.99
C PRO A 227 -25.12 12.81 -37.70
N LEU A 228 -25.47 13.95 -38.31
CA LEU A 228 -24.66 15.15 -38.29
C LEU A 228 -25.14 16.14 -37.22
N CYS A 229 -24.19 16.60 -36.40
CA CYS A 229 -24.38 17.74 -35.50
C CYS A 229 -23.63 18.93 -36.11
N TYR A 230 -24.33 20.04 -36.34
CA TYR A 230 -23.74 21.24 -36.93
C TYR A 230 -24.19 22.52 -36.22
N CYS A 231 -23.30 23.51 -36.19
CA CYS A 231 -23.60 24.85 -35.69
C CYS A 231 -24.42 25.60 -36.75
N TYR A 232 -25.53 26.23 -36.35
CA TYR A 232 -26.41 26.97 -37.27
C TYR A 232 -26.41 28.49 -37.02
N ASP A 233 -25.63 28.95 -36.03
CA ASP A 233 -25.34 30.35 -35.76
C ASP A 233 -23.91 30.66 -36.25
N ILE A 234 -23.78 31.42 -37.35
CA ILE A 234 -22.51 31.81 -38.00
C ILE A 234 -22.43 33.33 -38.07
#